data_AF-A0AAW6RNU6-F1
#
_entry.id   AF-A0AAW6RNU6-F1
#
_cell.length_a   1.000
_cell.length_b   1.000
_cell.length_c   1.000
_cell.angle_alpha   90.00
_cell.angle_beta   90.00
_cell.angle_gamma   90.00
#
_symmetry.space_group_name_H-M   'P 1'
#
loop_
_entity.id
_entity.type
_entity.pdbx_description
1 polymer ?
#
loop_
_entity_poly.entity_id
_entity_poly.type
_entity_poly.pdbx_seq_one_letter_code
_entity_poly.pdbx_strand_id
1 'polypeptide(L)'
;TPDAWIPMDASFKQYTYSDGMDLQQAVPLDAAALISAAGQGAQVNEAEGWVQHLNTAALQGQLSAYQQRLKTYIDRQNGGQSTVGQVLGQRTAQIDPLPFFAATLPYEVKARSQSFGAIPDSLKARFRYAIYPDKQSAVLEGSPILQFEADTASLAGKKLTLAWVAASDADQRAIEALIPQARPGQTLKPQDLPRGLPASISLKPQILVEGAVKAEGSALRAGSEPVGAGAFTQYGSRQWDETYDQLIAGQQTALGLSIQGISQAQMDRLKARMEETKQTLERAQAAPESQREQILKGIT
;
A
#
# COMPACT_ATOMS: atom_id res chain seq x y z
N THR A 1 -40.61 16.46 -23.27
CA THR A 1 -39.40 17.19 -23.70
C THR A 1 -38.21 16.37 -23.25
N PRO A 2 -37.30 15.90 -24.14
CA PRO A 2 -36.32 14.91 -23.74
C PRO A 2 -35.21 15.58 -22.92
N ASP A 3 -35.00 15.08 -21.71
CA ASP A 3 -33.79 15.26 -20.91
C ASP A 3 -32.60 14.64 -21.67
N ALA A 4 -32.01 15.43 -22.58
CA ALA A 4 -30.81 15.02 -23.30
C ALA A 4 -29.60 15.12 -22.36
N TRP A 5 -28.97 13.99 -22.08
CA TRP A 5 -27.69 13.94 -21.38
C TRP A 5 -26.64 14.70 -22.19
N ILE A 6 -26.11 15.78 -21.63
CA ILE A 6 -25.01 16.55 -22.23
C ILE A 6 -23.70 15.99 -21.67
N PRO A 7 -22.86 15.31 -22.48
CA PRO A 7 -21.55 14.87 -22.03
C PRO A 7 -20.68 16.10 -21.76
N MET A 8 -20.46 16.39 -20.48
CA MET A 8 -19.45 17.36 -20.05
C MET A 8 -18.13 16.64 -19.91
N ASP A 9 -17.14 17.03 -20.71
CA ASP A 9 -15.81 16.44 -20.65
C ASP A 9 -15.05 16.97 -19.42
N ALA A 10 -14.91 16.12 -18.40
CA ALA A 10 -14.13 16.41 -17.21
C ALA A 10 -12.61 16.22 -17.42
N SER A 11 -12.17 15.78 -18.61
CA SER A 11 -10.80 15.32 -18.86
C SER A 11 -9.77 16.44 -18.91
N PHE A 12 -10.18 17.71 -19.05
CA PHE A 12 -9.24 18.84 -19.14
C PHE A 12 -9.47 19.88 -18.05
N LYS A 13 -8.76 19.73 -16.93
CA LYS A 13 -8.59 20.80 -15.95
C LYS A 13 -7.34 21.58 -16.33
N GLN A 14 -7.49 22.84 -16.69
CA GLN A 14 -6.35 23.74 -16.79
C GLN A 14 -5.86 24.06 -15.37
N TYR A 15 -4.55 24.03 -15.19
CA TYR A 15 -3.93 24.33 -13.90
C TYR A 15 -3.00 25.51 -14.06
N THR A 16 -3.11 26.46 -13.14
CA THR A 16 -2.09 27.47 -12.91
C THR A 16 -1.19 27.00 -11.77
N TYR A 17 0.11 27.05 -12.00
CA TYR A 17 1.13 26.75 -11.01
C TYR A 17 1.68 28.06 -10.49
N SER A 18 1.84 28.17 -9.18
CA SER A 18 2.68 29.21 -8.59
C SER A 18 3.77 28.54 -7.77
N ASP A 19 5.00 28.96 -8.02
CA ASP A 19 6.15 28.49 -7.26
C ASP A 19 6.04 28.92 -5.80
N GLY A 20 6.60 28.09 -4.92
CA GLY A 20 6.74 28.41 -3.51
C GLY A 20 7.86 29.41 -3.26
N MET A 21 8.08 29.74 -1.99
CA MET A 21 9.25 30.54 -1.60
C MET A 21 10.52 29.74 -1.82
N ASP A 22 11.57 30.38 -2.33
CA ASP A 22 12.90 29.78 -2.37
C ASP A 22 13.55 29.82 -0.98
N LEU A 23 13.09 28.91 -0.10
CA LEU A 23 13.57 28.80 1.26
C LEU A 23 15.02 28.33 1.34
N GLN A 24 15.50 27.58 0.33
CA GLN A 24 16.87 27.08 0.28
C GLN A 24 17.86 28.22 0.05
N GLN A 25 17.54 29.13 -0.88
CA GLN A 25 18.36 30.31 -1.12
C GLN A 25 18.21 31.35 -0.01
N ALA A 26 16.98 31.55 0.50
CA ALA A 26 16.71 32.61 1.47
C ALA A 26 17.16 32.29 2.90
N VAL A 27 17.05 31.02 3.31
CA VAL A 27 17.47 30.55 4.62
C VAL A 27 18.26 29.25 4.43
N PRO A 28 19.53 29.35 4.00
CA PRO A 28 20.35 28.18 3.77
C PRO A 28 20.64 27.45 5.08
N LEU A 29 20.61 26.12 5.02
CA LEU A 29 21.07 25.27 6.11
C LEU A 29 22.61 25.28 6.11
N ASP A 30 23.20 25.65 7.24
CA ASP A 30 24.64 25.54 7.43
C ASP A 30 25.00 24.09 7.79
N ALA A 31 25.21 23.28 6.75
CA ALA A 31 25.56 21.87 6.90
C ALA A 31 26.91 21.69 7.63
N ALA A 32 27.86 22.61 7.46
CA ALA A 32 29.16 22.52 8.11
C ALA A 32 29.04 22.76 9.63
N ALA A 33 28.25 23.77 10.04
CA ALA A 33 27.95 24.00 11.44
C ALA A 33 27.16 22.84 12.07
N LEU A 34 26.23 22.23 11.31
CA LEU A 34 25.45 21.08 11.77
C LEU A 34 26.35 19.85 12.01
N ILE A 35 27.25 19.54 11.06
CA ILE A 35 28.21 18.44 11.16
C ILE A 35 29.20 18.69 12.30
N SER A 36 29.70 19.92 12.43
CA SER A 36 30.57 20.33 13.53
C SER A 36 29.89 20.16 14.89
N ALA A 37 28.64 20.58 15.02
CA ALA A 37 27.86 20.45 16.25
C ALA A 37 27.62 18.97 16.60
N ALA A 38 27.31 18.13 15.62
CA ALA A 38 27.13 16.69 15.82
C ALA A 38 28.44 15.98 16.23
N GLY A 39 29.57 16.44 15.69
CA GLY A 39 30.90 15.89 15.93
C GLY A 39 31.56 16.32 17.24
N GLN A 40 31.01 17.32 17.95
CA GLN A 40 31.58 17.78 19.23
C GLN A 40 31.53 16.69 20.30
N GLY A 41 32.68 16.10 20.61
CA GLY A 41 32.78 14.98 21.56
C GLY A 41 32.48 13.61 20.94
N ALA A 42 32.26 13.54 19.62
CA ALA A 42 32.11 12.29 18.91
C ALA A 42 33.48 11.63 18.66
N GLN A 43 33.50 10.31 18.68
CA GLN A 43 34.63 9.48 18.24
C GLN A 43 34.35 9.01 16.82
N VAL A 44 35.21 9.42 15.89
CA VAL A 44 35.10 9.07 14.47
C VAL A 44 36.24 8.13 14.10
N ASN A 45 35.92 6.95 13.58
CA ASN A 45 36.89 6.04 12.99
C ASN A 45 36.69 6.02 11.46
N GLU A 46 37.53 6.79 10.76
CA GLU A 46 37.44 6.92 9.30
C GLU A 46 37.89 5.64 8.56
N ALA A 47 38.75 4.82 9.16
CA ALA A 47 39.25 3.59 8.55
C ALA A 47 38.21 2.45 8.57
N GLU A 48 37.40 2.39 9.63
CA GLU A 48 36.36 1.37 9.82
C GLU A 48 34.93 1.90 9.57
N GLY A 49 34.76 3.20 9.32
CA GLY A 49 33.51 3.81 8.88
C GLY A 49 32.44 4.00 9.95
N TRP A 50 32.78 3.95 11.24
CA TRP A 50 31.82 4.12 12.34
C TRP A 50 32.05 5.41 13.13
N VAL A 51 30.97 5.91 13.74
CA VAL A 51 30.97 7.08 14.63
C VAL A 51 30.24 6.75 15.92
N GLN A 52 30.79 7.15 17.06
CA GLN A 52 30.20 6.99 18.39
C GLN A 52 30.12 8.32 19.12
N HIS A 53 29.22 8.43 20.09
CA HIS A 53 29.06 9.62 20.95
C HIS A 53 28.73 10.93 20.20
N LEU A 54 27.90 10.85 19.16
CA LEU A 54 27.36 12.06 18.52
C LEU A 54 26.64 12.95 19.54
N ASN A 55 26.88 14.25 19.44
CA ASN A 55 26.28 15.23 20.32
C ASN A 55 24.88 15.60 19.82
N THR A 56 23.92 14.72 20.11
CA THR A 56 22.52 14.86 19.71
C THR A 56 21.85 16.11 20.29
N ALA A 57 22.30 16.57 21.47
CA ALA A 57 21.81 17.80 22.09
C ALA A 57 22.25 19.05 21.29
N ALA A 58 23.52 19.12 20.90
CA ALA A 58 24.03 20.21 20.06
C ALA A 58 23.38 20.20 18.66
N LEU A 59 23.18 19.00 18.09
CA LEU A 59 22.47 18.81 16.82
C LEU A 59 21.02 19.34 16.90
N GLN A 60 20.29 18.97 17.96
CA GLN A 60 18.92 19.44 18.18
C GLN A 60 18.85 20.96 18.35
N GLY A 61 19.84 21.56 19.02
CA GLY A 61 19.98 23.02 19.14
C GLY A 61 20.13 23.72 17.78
N GLN A 62 21.01 23.20 16.92
CA GLN A 62 21.23 23.73 15.56
C GLN A 62 19.97 23.61 14.68
N LEU A 63 19.27 22.47 14.72
CA LEU A 63 18.03 22.28 13.99
C LEU A 63 16.92 23.21 14.49
N SER A 64 16.80 23.40 15.80
CA SER A 64 15.82 24.31 16.40
C SER A 64 16.09 25.77 15.99
N ALA A 65 17.36 26.18 15.99
CA ALA A 65 17.77 27.51 15.52
C ALA A 65 17.48 27.70 14.02
N TYR A 66 17.67 26.67 13.20
CA TYR A 66 17.31 26.70 11.79
C TYR A 66 15.80 26.83 11.57
N GLN A 67 15.00 26.05 12.30
CA GLN A 67 13.53 26.15 12.26
C GLN A 67 13.04 27.54 12.67
N GLN A 68 13.65 28.16 13.68
CA GLN A 68 13.32 29.52 14.10
C GLN A 68 13.65 30.56 13.02
N ARG A 69 14.79 30.41 12.32
CA ARG A 69 15.15 31.28 11.18
C ARG A 69 14.18 31.14 10.02
N LEU A 70 13.80 29.90 9.67
CA LEU A 70 12.78 29.63 8.65
C LEU A 70 11.44 30.24 9.03
N LYS A 71 10.97 30.01 10.26
CA LYS A 71 9.73 30.60 10.76
C LYS A 71 9.76 32.12 10.70
N THR A 72 10.85 32.74 11.18
CA THR A 72 11.01 34.20 11.15
C THR A 72 10.99 34.75 9.72
N TYR A 73 11.63 34.04 8.77
CA TYR A 73 11.60 34.44 7.37
C TYR A 73 10.18 34.35 6.79
N ILE A 74 9.49 33.22 6.98
CA ILE A 74 8.12 33.00 6.49
C ILE A 74 7.15 34.02 7.12
N ASP A 75 7.27 34.31 8.42
CA ASP A 75 6.41 35.26 9.14
C ASP A 75 6.63 36.71 8.68
N ARG A 76 7.83 37.06 8.17
CA ARG A 76 8.08 38.37 7.58
C ARG A 76 7.48 38.52 6.18
N GLN A 77 7.25 37.40 5.49
CA GLN A 77 6.59 37.40 4.20
C GLN A 77 5.08 37.52 4.37
N ASN A 78 4.43 38.27 3.48
CA ASN A 78 2.98 38.46 3.45
C ASN A 78 2.38 38.87 4.81
N GLY A 79 3.11 39.64 5.62
CA GLY A 79 2.62 40.15 6.91
C GLY A 79 2.30 39.04 7.94
N GLY A 80 2.93 37.88 7.84
CA GLY A 80 2.72 36.74 8.74
C GLY A 80 1.51 35.88 8.39
N GLN A 81 0.86 36.13 7.25
CA GLN A 81 -0.34 35.42 6.80
C GLN A 81 -0.05 34.49 5.60
N SER A 82 1.22 34.10 5.41
CA SER A 82 1.62 33.20 4.33
C SER A 82 0.88 31.86 4.43
N THR A 83 0.19 31.47 3.37
CA THR A 83 -0.48 30.16 3.30
C THR A 83 0.53 29.06 2.99
N VAL A 84 0.18 27.80 3.28
CA VAL A 84 1.03 26.65 2.91
C VAL A 84 1.33 26.62 1.40
N GLY A 85 0.35 27.00 0.56
CA GLY A 85 0.52 27.08 -0.89
C GLY A 85 1.46 28.21 -1.35
N GLN A 86 1.55 29.31 -0.60
CA GLN A 86 2.53 30.37 -0.89
C GLN A 86 3.94 29.98 -0.46
N VAL A 87 4.07 29.13 0.57
CA VAL A 87 5.38 28.67 1.07
C VAL A 87 5.92 27.53 0.21
N LEU A 88 5.11 26.53 -0.13
CA LEU A 88 5.53 25.31 -0.83
C LEU A 88 5.20 25.30 -2.33
N GLY A 89 4.45 26.29 -2.80
CA GLY A 89 3.87 26.31 -4.12
C GLY A 89 2.47 25.69 -4.13
N GLN A 90 1.69 26.03 -5.15
CA GLN A 90 0.33 25.54 -5.30
C GLN A 90 -0.01 25.29 -6.77
N ARG A 91 -0.89 24.29 -6.94
CA ARG A 91 -1.52 23.98 -8.22
C ARG A 91 -3.01 24.25 -8.08
N THR A 92 -3.50 25.29 -8.72
CA THR A 92 -4.91 25.69 -8.67
C THR A 92 -5.58 25.35 -9.99
N ALA A 93 -6.75 24.71 -9.93
CA ALA A 93 -7.56 24.48 -11.13
C ALA A 93 -8.18 25.81 -11.57
N GLN A 94 -7.93 26.20 -12.81
CA GLN A 94 -8.66 27.31 -13.43
C GLN A 94 -10.04 26.79 -13.82
N ILE A 95 -11.07 27.37 -13.22
CA ILE A 95 -12.47 27.06 -13.53
C ILE A 95 -13.02 28.27 -14.25
N ASP A 96 -13.24 28.15 -15.56
CA ASP A 96 -13.90 29.20 -16.33
C ASP A 96 -15.42 29.07 -16.12
N PRO A 97 -16.07 30.05 -15.47
CA PRO A 97 -17.51 30.03 -15.29
C PRO A 97 -18.17 30.42 -16.62
N LEU A 98 -18.56 29.43 -17.41
CA LEU A 98 -19.34 29.67 -18.62
C LEU A 98 -20.81 29.92 -18.24
N PRO A 99 -21.48 30.96 -18.77
CA PRO A 99 -22.89 31.23 -18.49
C PRO A 99 -23.85 30.25 -19.20
N PHE A 100 -23.29 29.26 -19.91
CA PHE A 100 -23.98 28.19 -20.61
C PHE A 100 -23.18 26.90 -20.47
N PHE A 101 -23.87 25.76 -20.59
CA PHE A 101 -23.18 24.47 -20.73
C PHE A 101 -22.49 24.44 -22.10
N ALA A 102 -21.17 24.27 -22.13
CA ALA A 102 -20.43 24.01 -23.36
C ALA A 102 -20.80 22.61 -23.89
N ALA A 103 -21.97 22.51 -24.51
CA ALA A 103 -22.54 21.27 -25.04
C ALA A 103 -21.73 20.69 -26.22
N THR A 104 -20.77 21.46 -26.72
CA THR A 104 -19.86 21.07 -27.79
C THR A 104 -18.46 21.57 -27.47
N LEU A 105 -17.46 20.72 -27.68
CA LEU A 105 -16.07 21.15 -27.63
C LEU A 105 -15.82 22.19 -28.75
N PRO A 106 -15.02 23.26 -28.53
CA PRO A 106 -14.71 24.27 -29.55
C PRO A 106 -13.80 23.75 -30.68
N TYR A 107 -13.67 22.42 -30.81
CA TYR A 107 -12.74 21.76 -31.72
C TYR A 107 -13.50 21.13 -32.89
N GLU A 108 -13.01 21.38 -34.10
CA GLU A 108 -13.46 20.69 -35.29
C GLU A 108 -13.00 19.23 -35.23
N VAL A 109 -13.94 18.29 -35.16
CA VAL A 109 -13.65 16.85 -35.13
C VAL A 109 -13.07 16.42 -36.47
N LYS A 110 -11.74 16.37 -36.58
CA LYS A 110 -11.03 15.97 -37.81
C LYS A 110 -11.15 14.47 -38.11
N ALA A 111 -11.32 13.65 -37.07
CA ALA A 111 -11.53 12.21 -37.20
C ALA A 111 -12.26 11.66 -35.97
N ARG A 112 -13.19 10.74 -36.17
CA ARG A 112 -13.75 9.89 -35.11
C ARG A 112 -13.12 8.50 -35.25
N SER A 113 -12.49 8.03 -34.17
CA SER A 113 -12.05 6.64 -34.10
C SER A 113 -13.27 5.71 -34.00
N GLN A 114 -13.03 4.40 -34.14
CA GLN A 114 -14.07 3.38 -34.02
C GLN A 114 -14.78 3.49 -32.67
N SER A 115 -16.12 3.47 -32.70
CA SER A 115 -16.94 3.39 -31.49
C SER A 115 -17.01 1.95 -31.01
N PHE A 116 -16.70 1.71 -29.75
CA PHE A 116 -16.85 0.40 -29.13
C PHE A 116 -18.02 0.40 -28.14
N GLY A 117 -18.83 -0.67 -28.14
CA GLY A 117 -19.91 -0.84 -27.14
C GLY A 117 -19.38 -1.19 -25.74
N ALA A 118 -18.14 -1.63 -25.64
CA ALA A 118 -17.39 -1.87 -24.41
C ALA A 118 -15.89 -1.67 -24.69
N ILE A 119 -15.10 -1.39 -23.67
CA ILE A 119 -13.64 -1.25 -23.82
C ILE A 119 -13.07 -2.60 -24.33
N PRO A 120 -12.40 -2.64 -25.49
CA PRO A 120 -11.74 -3.84 -25.99
C PRO A 120 -10.70 -4.35 -24.99
N ASP A 121 -10.51 -5.67 -24.90
CA ASP A 121 -9.55 -6.28 -23.97
C ASP A 121 -8.11 -5.76 -24.14
N SER A 122 -7.77 -5.30 -25.35
CA SER A 122 -6.48 -4.67 -25.63
C SER A 122 -6.26 -3.32 -24.92
N LEU A 123 -7.34 -2.64 -24.53
CA LEU A 123 -7.33 -1.32 -23.92
C LEU A 123 -7.69 -1.35 -22.43
N LYS A 124 -8.01 -2.53 -21.88
CA LYS A 124 -8.31 -2.68 -20.46
C LYS A 124 -7.02 -2.70 -19.65
N ALA A 125 -6.97 -1.86 -18.63
CA ALA A 125 -5.93 -1.94 -17.62
C ALA A 125 -6.09 -3.24 -16.82
N ARG A 126 -4.99 -3.98 -16.63
CA ARG A 126 -4.97 -5.24 -15.88
C ARG A 126 -4.08 -5.16 -14.66
N PHE A 127 -4.46 -5.96 -13.66
CA PHE A 127 -3.68 -6.24 -12.48
C PHE A 127 -3.24 -7.70 -12.52
N ARG A 128 -1.99 -7.95 -12.15
CA ARG A 128 -1.41 -9.29 -11.97
C ARG A 128 -0.80 -9.40 -10.59
N TYR A 129 -0.98 -10.55 -9.95
CA TYR A 129 -0.20 -10.94 -8.78
C TYR A 129 0.35 -12.34 -9.00
N ALA A 130 1.66 -12.49 -8.92
CA ALA A 130 2.36 -13.76 -9.00
C ALA A 130 3.12 -14.02 -7.70
N ILE A 131 3.27 -15.30 -7.34
CA ILE A 131 4.12 -15.71 -6.23
C ILE A 131 5.16 -16.68 -6.77
N TYR A 132 6.42 -16.40 -6.51
CA TYR A 132 7.56 -17.23 -6.87
C TYR A 132 8.09 -17.95 -5.64
N PRO A 133 8.64 -19.17 -5.78
CA PRO A 133 9.11 -19.95 -4.64
C PRO A 133 10.29 -19.29 -3.91
N ASP A 134 11.08 -18.48 -4.61
CA ASP A 134 12.25 -17.79 -4.12
C ASP A 134 12.61 -16.58 -5.01
N LYS A 135 13.58 -15.77 -4.56
CA LYS A 135 14.03 -14.56 -5.26
C LYS A 135 14.75 -14.83 -6.58
N GLN A 136 15.51 -15.93 -6.71
CA GLN A 136 16.16 -16.27 -7.97
C GLN A 136 15.12 -16.62 -9.03
N SER A 137 14.11 -17.41 -8.67
CA SER A 137 13.00 -17.75 -9.55
C SER A 137 12.20 -16.52 -9.98
N ALA A 138 12.02 -15.52 -9.12
CA ALA A 138 11.37 -14.27 -9.48
C ALA A 138 12.19 -13.45 -10.51
N VAL A 139 13.51 -13.34 -10.32
CA VAL A 139 14.39 -12.52 -11.18
C VAL A 139 14.67 -13.18 -12.54
N LEU A 140 14.72 -14.52 -12.58
CA LEU A 140 15.00 -15.28 -13.80
C LEU A 140 13.74 -15.61 -14.61
N GLU A 141 12.60 -14.98 -14.29
CA GLU A 141 11.29 -15.29 -14.90
C GLU A 141 10.95 -16.78 -14.84
N GLY A 142 11.26 -17.43 -13.72
CA GLY A 142 10.89 -18.82 -13.45
C GLY A 142 9.37 -19.02 -13.44
N SER A 143 8.92 -20.26 -13.28
CA SER A 143 7.47 -20.51 -13.16
C SER A 143 6.96 -20.09 -11.78
N PRO A 144 5.93 -19.21 -11.69
CA PRO A 144 5.33 -18.86 -10.42
C PRO A 144 4.57 -20.07 -9.84
N ILE A 145 4.54 -20.18 -8.52
CA ILE A 145 3.73 -21.17 -7.81
C ILE A 145 2.24 -20.78 -7.75
N LEU A 146 1.93 -19.49 -7.93
CA LEU A 146 0.59 -18.94 -8.03
C LEU A 146 0.61 -17.77 -9.01
N GLN A 147 -0.40 -17.67 -9.86
CA GLN A 147 -0.65 -16.48 -10.68
C GLN A 147 -2.13 -16.12 -10.69
N PHE A 148 -2.43 -14.84 -10.53
CA PHE A 148 -3.77 -14.27 -10.61
C PHE A 148 -3.73 -13.03 -11.51
N GLU A 149 -4.71 -12.91 -12.40
CA GLU A 149 -4.87 -11.76 -13.29
C GLU A 149 -6.34 -11.37 -13.37
N ALA A 150 -6.62 -10.06 -13.35
CA ALA A 150 -7.96 -9.53 -13.52
C ALA A 150 -7.94 -8.11 -14.09
N ASP A 151 -9.08 -7.68 -14.66
CA ASP A 151 -9.29 -6.28 -15.04
C ASP A 151 -9.20 -5.40 -13.78
N THR A 152 -8.35 -4.37 -13.79
CA THR A 152 -8.10 -3.51 -12.62
C THR A 152 -9.39 -2.87 -12.11
N ALA A 153 -10.27 -2.45 -13.03
CA ALA A 153 -11.58 -1.89 -12.71
C ALA A 153 -12.49 -2.87 -11.96
N SER A 154 -12.36 -4.17 -12.20
CA SER A 154 -13.16 -5.19 -11.53
C SER A 154 -12.77 -5.41 -10.06
N LEU A 155 -11.58 -4.97 -9.66
CA LEU A 155 -11.03 -5.09 -8.31
C LEU A 155 -11.19 -3.80 -7.49
N ALA A 156 -11.56 -2.69 -8.12
CA ALA A 156 -11.67 -1.40 -7.45
C ALA A 156 -12.65 -1.47 -6.26
N GLY A 157 -12.13 -1.12 -5.07
CA GLY A 157 -12.90 -1.10 -3.82
C GLY A 157 -13.14 -2.48 -3.17
N LYS A 158 -12.71 -3.58 -3.81
CA LYS A 158 -12.88 -4.94 -3.29
C LYS A 158 -11.77 -5.31 -2.30
N LYS A 159 -12.09 -6.20 -1.37
CA LYS A 159 -11.16 -6.85 -0.46
C LYS A 159 -10.37 -7.92 -1.22
N LEU A 160 -9.07 -7.73 -1.33
CA LEU A 160 -8.13 -8.69 -1.89
C LEU A 160 -7.26 -9.25 -0.75
N THR A 161 -7.25 -10.57 -0.59
CA THR A 161 -6.56 -11.24 0.52
C THR A 161 -5.69 -12.37 -0.02
N LEU A 162 -4.45 -12.43 0.46
CA LEU A 162 -3.58 -13.58 0.30
C LEU A 162 -3.63 -14.38 1.60
N ALA A 163 -4.23 -15.57 1.53
CA ALA A 163 -4.32 -16.50 2.65
C ALA A 163 -3.44 -17.73 2.40
N TRP A 164 -2.94 -18.32 3.48
CA TRP A 164 -2.26 -19.61 3.45
C TRP A 164 -3.13 -20.63 4.14
N VAL A 165 -3.46 -21.70 3.43
CA VAL A 165 -4.29 -22.80 3.93
C VAL A 165 -3.48 -24.09 3.94
N ALA A 166 -3.91 -25.08 4.73
CA ALA A 166 -3.29 -26.39 4.74
C ALA A 166 -3.23 -26.97 3.31
N ALA A 167 -2.08 -27.51 2.92
CA ALA A 167 -1.92 -28.09 1.59
C ALA A 167 -2.68 -29.42 1.43
N SER A 168 -2.89 -30.15 2.53
CA SER A 168 -3.57 -31.45 2.58
C SER A 168 -4.30 -31.69 3.90
N ASP A 169 -5.15 -32.71 3.95
CA ASP A 169 -5.82 -33.16 5.20
C ASP A 169 -4.83 -33.64 6.27
N ALA A 170 -3.63 -34.09 5.87
CA ALA A 170 -2.58 -34.46 6.81
C ALA A 170 -1.95 -33.22 7.44
N ASP A 171 -1.70 -32.18 6.64
CA ASP A 171 -1.22 -30.89 7.12
C ASP A 171 -2.27 -30.22 8.02
N GLN A 172 -3.55 -30.29 7.66
CA GLN A 172 -4.65 -29.76 8.46
C GLN A 172 -4.70 -30.42 9.84
N ARG A 173 -4.65 -31.76 9.90
CA ARG A 173 -4.59 -32.49 11.18
C ARG A 173 -3.33 -32.16 11.98
N ALA A 174 -2.20 -31.93 11.32
CA ALA A 174 -0.97 -31.52 11.99
C ALA A 174 -1.11 -30.11 12.61
N ILE A 175 -1.78 -29.17 11.94
CA ILE A 175 -2.09 -27.84 12.49
C ILE A 175 -3.02 -27.98 13.71
N GLU A 176 -4.09 -28.76 13.58
CA GLU A 176 -5.07 -28.98 14.66
C GLU A 176 -4.42 -29.63 15.89
N ALA A 177 -3.50 -30.58 15.70
CA ALA A 177 -2.77 -31.25 16.78
C ALA A 177 -1.85 -30.31 17.58
N LEU A 178 -1.48 -29.15 17.02
CA LEU A 178 -0.69 -28.14 17.75
C LEU A 178 -1.54 -27.31 18.71
N ILE A 179 -2.86 -27.33 18.56
CA ILE A 179 -3.78 -26.63 19.47
C ILE A 179 -3.88 -27.50 20.74
N PRO A 180 -3.41 -27.01 21.91
CA PRO A 180 -3.49 -27.78 23.13
C PRO A 180 -4.95 -28.05 23.50
N GLN A 181 -5.26 -29.26 23.96
CA GLN A 181 -6.56 -29.55 24.52
C GLN A 181 -6.74 -28.82 25.87
N ALA A 182 -7.86 -28.12 26.02
CA ALA A 182 -8.20 -27.50 27.29
C ALA A 182 -8.42 -28.58 28.36
N ARG A 183 -7.87 -28.38 29.57
CA ARG A 183 -8.21 -29.23 30.72
C ARG A 183 -9.69 -29.06 31.06
N PRO A 184 -10.39 -30.11 31.53
CA PRO A 184 -11.78 -30.01 31.93
C PRO A 184 -11.99 -28.85 32.93
N GLY A 185 -12.88 -27.91 32.57
CA GLY A 185 -13.18 -26.73 33.39
C GLY A 185 -12.25 -25.52 33.19
N GLN A 186 -11.28 -25.56 32.27
CA GLN A 186 -10.48 -24.40 31.88
C GLN A 186 -10.75 -23.98 30.44
N THR A 187 -10.69 -22.68 30.16
CA THR A 187 -10.70 -22.11 28.81
C THR A 187 -9.28 -21.98 28.29
N LEU A 188 -9.03 -22.34 27.03
CA LEU A 188 -7.74 -22.08 26.37
C LEU A 188 -7.39 -20.60 26.48
N LYS A 189 -6.18 -20.28 26.96
CA LYS A 189 -5.69 -18.90 26.94
C LYS A 189 -4.87 -18.68 25.66
N PRO A 190 -4.85 -17.46 25.09
CA PRO A 190 -4.06 -17.17 23.88
C PRO A 190 -2.57 -17.51 24.01
N GLN A 191 -2.02 -17.39 25.23
CA GLN A 191 -0.63 -17.74 25.56
C GLN A 191 -0.34 -19.26 25.51
N ASP A 192 -1.38 -20.09 25.52
CA ASP A 192 -1.25 -21.55 25.40
C ASP A 192 -1.19 -21.97 23.92
N LEU A 193 -1.54 -21.09 22.98
CA LEU A 193 -1.46 -21.38 21.55
C LEU A 193 0.00 -21.42 21.06
N PRO A 194 0.29 -22.25 20.05
CA PRO A 194 1.62 -22.28 19.43
C PRO A 194 1.95 -20.91 18.84
N ARG A 195 3.19 -20.43 19.07
CA ARG A 195 3.67 -19.14 18.57
C ARG A 195 4.01 -19.15 17.07
N GLY A 196 3.97 -20.32 16.43
CA GLY A 196 4.30 -20.49 15.02
C GLY A 196 3.98 -21.90 14.56
N LEU A 197 3.98 -22.09 13.24
CA LEU A 197 3.78 -23.38 12.60
C LEU A 197 5.13 -24.04 12.32
N PRO A 198 5.32 -25.33 12.66
CA PRO A 198 6.51 -26.09 12.29
C PRO A 198 6.70 -26.17 10.77
N ALA A 199 7.95 -26.13 10.31
CA ALA A 199 8.29 -26.25 8.89
C ALA A 199 7.94 -27.63 8.28
N SER A 200 7.55 -28.63 9.09
CA SER A 200 7.02 -29.90 8.60
C SER A 200 5.61 -29.78 8.01
N ILE A 201 4.90 -28.68 8.28
CA ILE A 201 3.57 -28.39 7.74
C ILE A 201 3.72 -27.72 6.38
N SER A 202 2.94 -28.17 5.42
CA SER A 202 2.86 -27.57 4.09
C SER A 202 1.61 -26.71 3.96
N LEU A 203 1.79 -25.51 3.42
CA LEU A 203 0.76 -24.51 3.20
C LEU A 203 0.71 -24.13 1.72
N LYS A 204 -0.49 -23.93 1.19
CA LYS A 204 -0.69 -23.43 -0.18
C LYS A 204 -1.28 -22.01 -0.15
N PRO A 205 -0.82 -21.11 -1.03
CA PRO A 205 -1.35 -19.77 -1.11
C PRO A 205 -2.69 -19.76 -1.86
N GLN A 206 -3.60 -18.91 -1.43
CA GLN A 206 -4.86 -18.62 -2.11
C GLN A 206 -5.06 -17.10 -2.19
N ILE A 207 -5.51 -16.63 -3.35
CA ILE A 207 -6.00 -15.25 -3.52
C ILE A 207 -7.52 -15.26 -3.44
N LEU A 208 -8.05 -14.46 -2.53
CA LEU A 208 -9.47 -14.28 -2.33
C LEU A 208 -9.88 -12.87 -2.72
N VAL A 209 -10.98 -12.75 -3.46
CA VAL A 209 -11.64 -11.48 -3.79
C VAL A 209 -13.02 -11.50 -3.14
N GLU A 210 -13.28 -10.60 -2.20
CA GLU A 210 -14.52 -10.59 -1.40
C GLU A 210 -14.82 -11.97 -0.78
N GLY A 211 -13.78 -12.64 -0.26
CA GLY A 211 -13.86 -13.96 0.37
C GLY A 211 -14.04 -15.15 -0.58
N ALA A 212 -14.20 -14.94 -1.88
CA ALA A 212 -14.21 -16.01 -2.86
C ALA A 212 -12.80 -16.31 -3.38
N VAL A 213 -12.37 -17.57 -3.31
CA VAL A 213 -11.09 -18.03 -3.87
C VAL A 213 -11.09 -17.81 -5.39
N LYS A 214 -10.09 -17.08 -5.89
CA LYS A 214 -9.89 -16.76 -7.32
C LYS A 214 -8.62 -17.37 -7.91
N ALA A 215 -7.63 -17.65 -7.07
CA ALA A 215 -6.44 -18.39 -7.48
C ALA A 215 -5.93 -19.22 -6.30
N GLU A 216 -5.34 -20.36 -6.60
CA GLU A 216 -4.67 -21.25 -5.66
C GLU A 216 -3.33 -21.67 -6.25
N GLY A 217 -2.31 -21.78 -5.41
CA GLY A 217 -0.95 -22.15 -5.83
C GLY A 217 -0.48 -23.48 -5.29
N SER A 218 0.75 -23.86 -5.65
CA SER A 218 1.41 -25.05 -5.10
C SER A 218 1.89 -24.84 -3.66
N ALA A 219 2.06 -25.94 -2.95
CA ALA A 219 2.40 -25.93 -1.54
C ALA A 219 3.87 -25.57 -1.28
N LEU A 220 4.09 -24.83 -0.20
CA LEU A 220 5.39 -24.52 0.39
C LEU A 220 5.42 -24.96 1.85
N ARG A 221 6.61 -25.10 2.44
CA ARG A 221 6.73 -25.34 3.87
C ARG A 221 6.37 -24.06 4.65
N ALA A 222 5.74 -24.21 5.81
CA ALA A 222 5.48 -23.09 6.69
C ALA A 222 6.81 -22.38 7.05
N GLY A 223 6.80 -21.05 7.02
CA GLY A 223 8.00 -20.24 7.24
C GLY A 223 8.94 -20.11 6.03
N SER A 224 8.66 -20.76 4.89
CA SER A 224 9.38 -20.45 3.64
C SER A 224 9.18 -18.98 3.25
N GLU A 225 10.15 -18.45 2.49
CA GLU A 225 10.25 -17.03 2.13
C GLU A 225 10.02 -16.81 0.61
N PRO A 226 8.81 -17.06 0.08
CA PRO A 226 8.52 -16.79 -1.32
C PRO A 226 8.50 -15.30 -1.62
N VAL A 227 8.59 -14.97 -2.90
CA VAL A 227 8.55 -13.59 -3.38
C VAL A 227 7.24 -13.33 -4.10
N GLY A 228 6.47 -12.36 -3.62
CA GLY A 228 5.32 -11.83 -4.34
C GLY A 228 5.77 -10.82 -5.40
N ALA A 229 5.05 -10.80 -6.52
CA ALA A 229 5.25 -9.86 -7.61
C ALA A 229 3.88 -9.31 -8.04
N GLY A 230 3.62 -8.05 -7.66
CA GLY A 230 2.40 -7.33 -8.02
C GLY A 230 2.66 -6.39 -9.19
N ALA A 231 1.80 -6.42 -10.20
CA ALA A 231 1.98 -5.61 -11.40
C ALA A 231 0.68 -4.99 -11.93
N PHE A 232 0.81 -3.82 -12.55
CA PHE A 232 -0.23 -3.18 -13.36
C PHE A 232 0.24 -3.01 -14.80
N THR A 233 -0.67 -3.07 -15.76
CA THR A 233 -0.35 -2.66 -17.14
C THR A 233 -0.07 -1.16 -17.21
N GLN A 234 1.01 -0.76 -17.86
CA GLN A 234 1.34 0.64 -18.09
C GLN A 234 0.32 1.32 -19.01
N TYR A 235 0.08 2.62 -18.82
CA TYR A 235 -0.83 3.39 -19.67
C TYR A 235 -0.33 3.42 -21.12
N GLY A 236 -1.19 2.99 -22.05
CA GLY A 236 -0.89 3.02 -23.50
C GLY A 236 0.03 1.90 -23.99
N SER A 237 0.42 0.96 -23.13
CA SER A 237 1.18 -0.23 -23.50
C SER A 237 0.61 -1.49 -22.84
N ARG A 238 1.07 -2.67 -23.26
CA ARG A 238 0.77 -3.96 -22.57
C ARG A 238 1.93 -4.41 -21.68
N GLN A 239 2.90 -3.53 -21.43
CA GLN A 239 4.00 -3.85 -20.53
C GLN A 239 3.52 -3.80 -19.09
N TRP A 240 4.04 -4.72 -18.30
CA TRP A 240 3.76 -4.80 -16.87
C TRP A 240 4.75 -3.88 -16.13
N ASP A 241 4.21 -3.04 -15.25
CA ASP A 241 4.96 -2.33 -14.22
C ASP A 241 4.87 -3.14 -12.94
N GLU A 242 5.97 -3.76 -12.54
CA GLU A 242 6.01 -4.81 -11.53
C GLU A 242 6.82 -4.39 -10.30
N THR A 243 6.31 -4.79 -9.14
CA THR A 243 6.89 -4.52 -7.82
C THR A 243 6.95 -5.83 -7.03
N TYR A 244 7.98 -5.97 -6.20
CA TYR A 244 8.25 -7.20 -5.47
C TYR A 244 8.10 -6.99 -3.97
N ASP A 245 7.54 -7.99 -3.29
CA ASP A 245 7.40 -8.04 -1.84
C ASP A 245 7.88 -9.38 -1.28
N GLN A 246 8.58 -9.33 -0.15
CA GLN A 246 8.99 -10.54 0.55
C GLN A 246 7.82 -11.08 1.36
N LEU A 247 7.45 -12.33 1.11
CA LEU A 247 6.38 -13.02 1.81
C LEU A 247 6.95 -14.07 2.77
N ILE A 248 6.13 -14.47 3.74
CA ILE A 248 6.38 -15.61 4.61
C ILE A 248 5.19 -16.56 4.51
N ALA A 249 5.44 -17.82 4.16
CA ALA A 249 4.40 -18.84 4.09
C ALA A 249 3.76 -19.05 5.46
N GLY A 250 2.46 -18.73 5.57
CA GLY A 250 1.70 -18.73 6.83
C GLY A 250 1.32 -17.36 7.36
N GLN A 251 1.87 -16.27 6.80
CA GLN A 251 1.47 -14.91 7.15
C GLN A 251 0.17 -14.50 6.45
N GLN A 252 -0.77 -13.91 7.19
CA GLN A 252 -1.97 -13.30 6.61
C GLN A 252 -1.63 -11.95 5.97
N THR A 253 -1.97 -11.77 4.69
CA THR A 253 -1.65 -10.56 3.94
C THR A 253 -2.90 -9.98 3.27
N ALA A 254 -3.14 -8.68 3.50
CA ALA A 254 -4.16 -7.92 2.78
C ALA A 254 -3.48 -7.12 1.65
N LEU A 255 -4.00 -7.24 0.43
CA LEU A 255 -3.45 -6.57 -0.74
C LEU A 255 -4.25 -5.29 -1.03
N GLY A 256 -3.62 -4.14 -0.82
CA GLY A 256 -4.21 -2.83 -1.13
C GLY A 256 -3.89 -2.37 -2.55
N LEU A 257 -4.90 -2.14 -3.37
CA LEU A 257 -4.73 -1.66 -4.76
C LEU A 257 -4.87 -0.13 -4.84
N SER A 258 -3.81 0.54 -5.29
CA SER A 258 -3.82 1.99 -5.59
C SER A 258 -4.02 2.23 -7.09
N ILE A 259 -5.27 2.47 -7.51
CA ILE A 259 -5.63 2.55 -8.94
C ILE A 259 -5.60 4.01 -9.45
N GLN A 260 -6.07 4.98 -8.65
CA GLN A 260 -6.02 6.43 -8.94
C GLN A 260 -5.45 7.21 -7.73
N GLY A 261 -4.60 6.56 -6.94
CA GLY A 261 -4.28 6.97 -5.57
C GLY A 261 -5.23 6.31 -4.56
N ILE A 262 -4.77 6.23 -3.31
CA ILE A 262 -5.58 5.77 -2.17
C ILE A 262 -6.04 7.02 -1.42
N SER A 263 -7.35 7.28 -1.40
CA SER A 263 -7.91 8.34 -0.56
C SER A 263 -7.70 8.01 0.92
N GLN A 264 -7.62 9.04 1.77
CA GLN A 264 -7.58 8.85 3.23
C GLN A 264 -8.70 7.92 3.71
N ALA A 265 -9.92 8.10 3.19
CA ALA A 265 -11.06 7.27 3.52
C ALA A 265 -10.93 5.79 3.09
N GLN A 266 -10.14 5.48 2.05
CA GLN A 266 -9.84 4.10 1.65
C GLN A 266 -8.76 3.50 2.56
N MET A 267 -7.75 4.29 2.95
CA MET A 267 -6.74 3.86 3.90
C MET A 267 -7.33 3.62 5.28
N ASP A 268 -8.22 4.51 5.74
CA ASP A 268 -8.95 4.36 7.00
C ASP A 268 -9.85 3.13 6.98
N ARG A 269 -10.52 2.85 5.84
CA ARG A 269 -11.28 1.61 5.65
C ARG A 269 -10.39 0.37 5.69
N LEU A 270 -9.23 0.40 5.03
CA LEU A 270 -8.28 -0.71 5.06
C LEU A 270 -7.78 -0.95 6.50
N LYS A 271 -7.37 0.11 7.20
CA LYS A 271 -6.96 0.07 8.60
C LYS A 271 -8.07 -0.47 9.51
N ALA A 272 -9.29 0.04 9.37
CA ALA A 272 -10.44 -0.42 10.14
C ALA A 272 -10.71 -1.92 9.89
N ARG A 273 -10.61 -2.37 8.64
CA ARG A 273 -10.74 -3.80 8.30
C ARG A 273 -9.62 -4.66 8.88
N MET A 274 -8.38 -4.17 8.88
CA MET A 274 -7.25 -4.87 9.52
C MET A 274 -7.46 -4.98 11.03
N GLU A 275 -7.90 -3.91 11.68
CA GLU A 275 -8.20 -3.93 13.12
C GLU A 275 -9.41 -4.81 13.44
N GLU A 276 -10.46 -4.80 12.62
CA GLU A 276 -11.60 -5.70 12.76
C GLU A 276 -11.18 -7.16 12.58
N THR A 277 -10.34 -7.45 11.59
CA THR A 277 -9.79 -8.79 11.38
C THR A 277 -8.97 -9.22 12.58
N LYS A 278 -8.09 -8.36 13.09
CA LYS A 278 -7.31 -8.61 14.31
C LYS A 278 -8.21 -8.89 15.51
N GLN A 279 -9.21 -8.04 15.76
CA GLN A 279 -10.16 -8.23 16.86
C GLN A 279 -10.97 -9.54 16.70
N THR A 280 -11.35 -9.90 15.47
CA THR A 280 -12.08 -11.14 15.22
C THR A 280 -11.20 -12.36 15.45
N LEU A 281 -9.91 -12.30 15.07
CA LEU A 281 -8.92 -13.33 15.39
C LEU A 281 -8.72 -13.44 16.91
N GLU A 282 -8.58 -12.32 17.63
CA GLU A 282 -8.46 -12.29 19.10
C GLU A 282 -9.71 -12.86 19.80
N ARG A 283 -10.91 -12.54 19.30
CA ARG A 283 -12.17 -13.11 19.80
C ARG A 283 -12.28 -14.60 19.52
N ALA A 284 -11.90 -15.05 18.32
CA ALA A 284 -11.86 -16.46 17.98
C ALA A 284 -10.89 -17.23 18.89
N GLN A 285 -9.76 -16.62 19.28
CA GLN A 285 -8.83 -17.21 20.24
C GLN A 285 -9.46 -17.37 21.63
N ALA A 286 -10.22 -16.38 22.10
CA ALA A 286 -10.86 -16.39 23.42
C ALA A 286 -12.16 -17.21 23.49
N ALA A 287 -12.79 -17.52 22.36
CA ALA A 287 -14.07 -18.23 22.31
C ALA A 287 -13.92 -19.76 22.54
N PRO A 288 -14.96 -20.42 23.10
CA PRO A 288 -15.05 -21.89 23.16
C PRO A 288 -14.98 -22.51 21.75
N GLU A 289 -14.40 -23.71 21.62
CA GLU A 289 -14.19 -24.38 20.32
C GLU A 289 -15.45 -24.47 19.46
N SER A 290 -16.61 -24.70 20.07
CA SER A 290 -17.90 -24.80 19.37
C SER A 290 -18.36 -23.50 18.68
N GLN A 291 -17.74 -22.35 19.00
CA GLN A 291 -18.09 -21.04 18.46
C GLN A 291 -17.00 -20.47 17.53
N ARG A 292 -15.78 -21.05 17.53
CA ARG A 292 -14.64 -20.51 16.77
C ARG A 292 -14.88 -20.53 15.27
N GLU A 293 -15.38 -21.63 14.71
CA GLU A 293 -15.70 -21.72 13.28
C GLU A 293 -16.73 -20.68 12.83
N GLN A 294 -17.73 -20.39 13.66
CA GLN A 294 -18.73 -19.35 13.35
C GLN A 294 -18.13 -17.95 13.36
N ILE A 295 -17.21 -17.66 14.29
CA ILE A 295 -16.53 -16.37 14.39
C ILE A 295 -15.57 -16.16 13.21
N LEU A 296 -14.87 -17.22 12.78
CA LEU A 296 -13.87 -17.15 11.72
C LEU A 296 -14.46 -17.12 10.30
N LYS A 297 -15.71 -17.54 10.11
CA LYS A 297 -16.40 -17.55 8.80
C LYS A 297 -16.47 -16.18 8.09
N GLY A 298 -16.31 -15.07 8.82
CA GLY A 298 -16.33 -13.72 8.25
C GLY A 298 -14.96 -13.16 7.85
N ILE A 299 -13.86 -13.86 8.16
CA ILE A 299 -12.49 -13.36 7.95
C ILE A 299 -11.97 -13.64 6.53
N THR A 300 -12.41 -14.73 5.90
CA THR A 300 -12.15 -15.02 4.49
C THR A 300 -13.11 -14.23 3.63
#